data_AF-A0A962Y8E2-F1
#
_entry.id   AF-A0A962Y8E2-F1
#
_cell.length_a   1.000
_cell.length_b   1.000
_cell.length_c   1.000
_cell.angle_alpha   90.00
_cell.angle_beta   90.00
_cell.angle_gamma   90.00
#
_symmetry.space_group_name_H-M   'P 1'
#
loop_
_entity.id
_entity.type
_entity.pdbx_description
1 polymer ?
#
loop_
_entity_poly.entity_id
_entity_poly.type
_entity_poly.pdbx_seq_one_letter_code
_entity_poly.pdbx_strand_id
1 'polypeptide(L)'
;GEQVDYLRFLPERTERTRSHWWRAMLAAGPGWIVLGGTKILAGSLLAVIGVSAGVSYSSAIEPIHMYSQAYEFVFSDPALVLAFATLFVVLSQVKINVTNAYAGSLAWSNFFSRLAHYHPGRVVWLVFNVIIALLLMLLGIFETLEAVLSIYSIVAIAWIGAIVADLTVLKPLGISPPYIEFKRAYLHNINPVGCGGMLIASVLSLCAFFGLLGEVLRVYSAFLSLATAFGSAVLIGLLTRGRYYIARPAPAAWRGQAAPQPMRCCICEQFYEPDDMAQCPFYDGPICSLCCSLDNHCHDVCKTPTLLSPHSPPSLAEPVFQPSFGRRIGWFLGLFSLVAIATGVFLLLAYRLLDTDPALQNVDFAGIMLRIYAGALVLIAIGVWWITLAHESRELAESELVNSLHYLELAQRDLAQAEKMASLGSLVAGVAHEINTP
;
A
#
# COMPACT_ATOMS: atom_id res chain seq x y z
N GLY A 1 5.91 11.99 -2.46
CA GLY A 1 5.56 10.78 -3.24
C GLY A 1 5.89 11.00 -4.69
N GLU A 2 5.03 11.70 -5.42
CA GLU A 2 5.12 11.93 -6.87
C GLU A 2 6.48 12.45 -7.37
N GLN A 3 7.10 13.40 -6.65
CA GLN A 3 8.43 13.91 -7.00
C GLN A 3 9.50 12.81 -7.01
N VAL A 4 9.43 11.85 -6.08
CA VAL A 4 10.39 10.74 -6.02
C VAL A 4 10.21 9.80 -7.23
N ASP A 5 8.98 9.63 -7.71
CA ASP A 5 8.68 8.84 -8.92
C ASP A 5 9.26 9.46 -10.19
N TYR A 6 9.43 10.78 -10.24
CA TYR A 6 10.14 11.44 -11.34
C TYR A 6 11.66 11.35 -11.16
N LEU A 7 12.14 11.56 -9.94
CA LEU A 7 13.56 11.55 -9.62
C LEU A 7 14.21 10.18 -9.82
N ARG A 8 13.45 9.08 -9.75
CA ARG A 8 13.99 7.73 -10.03
C ARG A 8 14.48 7.55 -11.47
N PHE A 9 14.03 8.38 -12.41
CA PHE A 9 14.48 8.36 -13.81
C PHE A 9 15.70 9.25 -14.04
N LEU A 10 16.21 9.91 -13.00
CA LEU A 10 17.41 10.72 -13.10
C LEU A 10 18.63 9.80 -13.28
N PRO A 11 19.46 10.01 -14.31
CA PRO A 11 20.60 9.14 -14.56
C PRO A 11 21.63 9.24 -13.43
N GLU A 12 22.51 8.24 -13.35
CA GLU A 12 23.59 8.25 -12.37
C GLU A 12 24.46 9.51 -12.49
N ARG A 13 24.88 10.02 -11.33
CA ARG A 13 25.65 11.25 -11.24
C ARG A 13 27.12 10.97 -11.61
N THR A 14 27.58 11.56 -12.71
CA THR A 14 29.01 11.56 -13.09
C THR A 14 29.66 12.91 -12.81
N GLU A 15 30.99 12.98 -12.78
CA GLU A 15 31.71 14.25 -12.61
C GLU A 15 31.35 15.28 -13.70
N ARG A 16 31.19 14.81 -14.94
CA ARG A 16 30.83 15.65 -16.10
C ARG A 16 29.39 16.18 -16.02
N THR A 17 28.46 15.41 -15.47
CA THR A 17 27.04 15.77 -15.41
C THR A 17 26.60 16.38 -14.08
N ARG A 18 27.51 16.54 -13.10
CA ARG A 18 27.19 16.97 -11.72
C ARG A 18 26.31 18.21 -11.63
N SER A 19 26.62 19.27 -12.38
CA SER A 19 25.84 20.52 -12.37
C SER A 19 24.45 20.36 -12.98
N HIS A 20 24.35 19.62 -14.09
CA HIS A 20 23.05 19.32 -14.72
C HIS A 20 22.19 18.44 -13.83
N TRP A 21 22.80 17.44 -13.20
CA TRP A 21 22.15 16.52 -12.27
C TRP A 21 21.54 17.27 -11.08
N TRP A 22 22.29 18.15 -10.43
CA TRP A 22 21.78 18.93 -9.29
C TRP A 22 20.66 19.89 -9.69
N ARG A 23 20.79 20.57 -10.84
CA ARG A 23 19.73 21.45 -11.36
C ARG A 23 18.44 20.66 -11.65
N ALA A 24 18.55 19.51 -12.29
CA ALA A 24 17.41 18.64 -12.57
C ALA A 24 16.78 18.08 -11.28
N MET A 25 17.59 17.59 -10.33
CA MET A 25 17.14 17.09 -9.03
C MET A 25 16.39 18.18 -8.24
N LEU A 26 16.94 19.39 -8.17
CA LEU A 26 16.29 20.50 -7.47
C LEU A 26 15.01 20.94 -8.19
N ALA A 27 15.03 21.08 -9.52
CA ALA A 27 13.88 21.54 -10.30
C ALA A 27 12.73 20.52 -10.35
N ALA A 28 13.00 19.22 -10.29
CA ALA A 28 11.99 18.16 -10.31
C ALA A 28 11.59 17.66 -8.91
N GLY A 29 12.40 17.94 -7.89
CA GLY A 29 12.19 17.48 -6.52
C GLY A 29 12.06 18.62 -5.51
N PRO A 30 12.97 18.73 -4.52
CA PRO A 30 12.77 19.59 -3.35
C PRO A 30 12.69 21.09 -3.67
N GLY A 31 13.23 21.56 -4.80
CA GLY A 31 13.16 22.98 -5.19
C GLY A 31 11.72 23.46 -5.45
N TRP A 32 10.77 22.56 -5.68
CA TRP A 32 9.35 22.89 -5.76
C TRP A 32 8.79 23.51 -4.48
N ILE A 33 9.48 23.39 -3.34
CA ILE A 33 9.09 24.08 -2.10
C ILE A 33 8.99 25.59 -2.28
N VAL A 34 9.81 26.18 -3.16
CA VAL A 34 9.76 27.62 -3.45
C VAL A 34 8.45 27.97 -4.16
N LEU A 35 8.09 27.22 -5.21
CA LEU A 35 6.83 27.41 -5.91
C LEU A 35 5.62 27.14 -5.01
N GLY A 36 5.69 26.09 -4.18
CA GLY A 36 4.67 25.77 -3.19
C GLY A 36 4.50 26.89 -2.16
N GLY A 37 5.60 27.40 -1.61
CA GLY A 37 5.60 28.53 -0.68
C GLY A 37 5.01 29.80 -1.31
N THR A 38 5.41 30.14 -2.54
CA THR A 38 4.84 31.27 -3.27
C THR A 38 3.33 31.11 -3.49
N LYS A 39 2.86 29.90 -3.78
CA LYS A 39 1.41 29.62 -3.90
C LYS A 39 0.66 29.81 -2.58
N ILE A 40 1.23 29.36 -1.46
CA ILE A 40 0.63 29.55 -0.14
C ILE A 40 0.55 31.05 0.19
N LEU A 41 1.61 31.81 -0.09
CA LEU A 41 1.62 33.27 0.10
C LEU A 41 0.58 33.96 -0.80
N ALA A 42 0.50 33.58 -2.08
CA ALA A 42 -0.49 34.12 -3.00
C ALA A 42 -1.93 33.77 -2.57
N GLY A 43 -2.19 32.54 -2.15
CA GLY A 43 -3.48 32.14 -1.61
C GLY A 43 -3.84 32.89 -0.32
N SER A 44 -2.86 33.12 0.55
CA SER A 44 -3.05 33.93 1.77
C SER A 44 -3.40 35.39 1.44
N LEU A 45 -2.75 35.97 0.42
CA LEU A 45 -3.08 37.30 -0.09
C LEU A 45 -4.52 37.34 -0.64
N LEU A 46 -4.91 36.35 -1.44
CA LEU A 46 -6.26 36.24 -1.99
C LEU A 46 -7.33 36.14 -0.88
N ALA A 47 -7.05 35.39 0.18
CA ALA A 47 -7.94 35.32 1.34
C ALA A 47 -8.11 36.69 2.00
N VAL A 48 -7.02 37.44 2.20
CA VAL A 48 -7.07 38.80 2.76
C VAL A 48 -7.86 39.75 1.84
N ILE A 49 -7.66 39.68 0.53
CA ILE A 49 -8.41 40.47 -0.45
C ILE A 49 -9.90 40.15 -0.38
N GLY A 50 -10.27 38.87 -0.38
CA GLY A 50 -11.66 38.42 -0.29
C GLY A 50 -12.34 38.93 0.98
N VAL A 51 -11.72 38.74 2.14
CA VAL A 51 -12.26 39.21 3.43
C VAL A 51 -12.37 40.74 3.46
N SER A 52 -11.37 41.45 2.95
CA SER A 52 -11.38 42.92 2.89
C SER A 52 -12.46 43.47 1.96
N ALA A 53 -12.86 42.70 0.95
CA ALA A 53 -13.97 43.01 0.04
C ALA A 53 -15.35 42.68 0.62
N GLY A 54 -15.43 42.15 1.86
CA GLY A 54 -16.68 41.85 2.55
C GLY A 54 -17.13 40.38 2.48
N VAL A 55 -16.30 39.47 1.94
CA VAL A 55 -16.57 38.03 2.01
C VAL A 55 -16.42 37.57 3.47
N SER A 56 -17.40 36.83 3.98
CA SER A 56 -17.35 36.29 5.34
C SER A 56 -16.15 35.36 5.53
N TYR A 57 -15.61 35.27 6.75
CA TYR A 57 -14.50 34.34 7.05
C TYR A 57 -14.85 32.89 6.71
N SER A 58 -16.10 32.47 6.90
CA SER A 58 -16.57 31.12 6.54
C SER A 58 -16.59 30.89 5.02
N SER A 59 -17.00 31.89 4.25
CA SER A 59 -17.05 31.79 2.78
C SER A 59 -15.68 31.96 2.13
N ALA A 60 -14.76 32.70 2.77
CA ALA A 60 -13.40 32.90 2.28
C ALA A 60 -12.56 31.61 2.30
N ILE A 61 -13.01 30.56 3.01
CA ILE A 61 -12.39 29.22 2.96
C ILE A 61 -12.65 28.57 1.59
N GLU A 62 -13.75 28.92 0.92
CA GLU A 62 -14.11 28.34 -0.37
C GLU A 62 -13.37 29.06 -1.51
N PRO A 63 -12.57 28.33 -2.32
CA PRO A 63 -11.73 28.94 -3.35
C PRO A 63 -12.49 29.77 -4.39
N ILE A 64 -13.74 29.42 -4.69
CA ILE A 64 -14.53 30.11 -5.71
C ILE A 64 -14.73 31.58 -5.36
N HIS A 65 -14.97 31.92 -4.09
CA HIS A 65 -15.15 33.29 -3.62
C HIS A 65 -13.84 34.08 -3.67
N MET A 66 -12.72 33.45 -3.33
CA MET A 66 -11.40 34.08 -3.41
C MET A 66 -11.02 34.39 -4.87
N TYR A 67 -11.24 33.46 -5.79
CA TYR A 67 -10.90 33.64 -7.20
C TYR A 67 -11.86 34.58 -7.92
N SER A 68 -13.17 34.56 -7.61
CA SER A 68 -14.10 35.53 -8.19
C SER A 68 -13.70 36.96 -7.85
N GLN A 69 -13.36 37.23 -6.59
CA GLN A 69 -12.91 38.56 -6.16
C GLN A 69 -11.62 38.99 -6.86
N ALA A 70 -10.71 38.04 -7.12
CA ALA A 70 -9.48 38.31 -7.86
C ALA A 70 -9.75 38.65 -9.33
N TYR A 71 -10.66 37.93 -9.98
CA TYR A 71 -10.98 38.12 -11.39
C TYR A 71 -11.79 39.38 -11.66
N GLU A 72 -12.50 39.95 -10.68
CA GLU A 72 -13.15 41.27 -10.79
C GLU A 72 -12.15 42.41 -11.06
N PHE A 73 -10.89 42.27 -10.67
CA PHE A 73 -9.84 43.24 -11.02
C PHE A 73 -9.42 43.17 -12.50
N VAL A 74 -9.75 42.07 -13.18
CA VAL A 74 -9.33 41.80 -14.58
C VAL A 74 -10.49 41.98 -15.55
N PHE A 75 -11.69 41.51 -15.17
CA PHE A 75 -12.88 41.53 -16.00
C PHE A 75 -13.99 42.34 -15.34
N SER A 76 -14.65 43.19 -16.13
CA SER A 76 -15.80 43.97 -15.68
C SER A 76 -17.13 43.24 -15.85
N ASP A 77 -17.19 42.22 -16.72
CA ASP A 77 -18.38 41.39 -16.92
C ASP A 77 -18.45 40.28 -15.87
N PRO A 78 -19.47 40.26 -14.98
CA PRO A 78 -19.63 39.23 -13.96
C PRO A 78 -19.69 37.80 -14.53
N ALA A 79 -20.22 37.63 -15.74
CA ALA A 79 -20.29 36.32 -16.37
C ALA A 79 -18.89 35.78 -16.71
N LEU A 80 -17.99 36.65 -17.19
CA LEU A 80 -16.60 36.28 -17.47
C LEU A 80 -15.84 36.00 -16.17
N VAL A 81 -16.01 36.83 -15.14
CA VAL A 81 -15.41 36.61 -13.81
C VAL A 81 -15.74 35.20 -13.30
N LEU A 82 -17.03 34.86 -13.26
CA LEU A 82 -17.48 33.55 -12.77
C LEU A 82 -16.99 32.41 -13.66
N ALA A 83 -17.00 32.58 -14.98
CA ALA A 83 -16.53 31.56 -15.92
C ALA A 83 -15.04 31.24 -15.71
N PHE A 84 -14.18 32.26 -15.61
CA PHE A 84 -12.74 32.07 -15.39
C PHE A 84 -12.43 31.53 -14.00
N ALA A 85 -13.10 32.02 -12.96
CA ALA A 85 -12.96 31.50 -11.60
C ALA A 85 -13.37 30.01 -11.54
N THR A 86 -14.52 29.66 -12.12
CA THR A 86 -15.02 28.28 -12.16
C THR A 86 -14.06 27.38 -12.94
N LEU A 87 -13.62 27.81 -14.13
CA LEU A 87 -12.66 27.05 -14.93
C LEU A 87 -11.37 26.78 -14.15
N PHE A 88 -10.82 27.80 -13.50
CA PHE A 88 -9.59 27.68 -12.72
C PHE A 88 -9.75 26.71 -11.54
N VAL A 89 -10.86 26.81 -10.79
CA VAL A 89 -11.16 25.93 -9.67
C VAL A 89 -11.36 24.49 -10.16
N VAL A 90 -12.14 24.28 -11.21
CA VAL A 90 -12.39 22.93 -11.78
C VAL A 90 -11.08 22.29 -12.25
N LEU A 91 -10.25 23.03 -13.00
CA LEU A 91 -8.95 22.51 -13.44
C LEU A 91 -8.04 22.14 -12.26
N SER A 92 -8.01 22.98 -11.23
CA SER A 92 -7.23 22.73 -10.01
C SER A 92 -7.71 21.48 -9.28
N GLN A 93 -9.03 21.33 -9.11
CA GLN A 93 -9.61 20.19 -8.40
C GLN A 93 -9.49 18.89 -9.18
N VAL A 94 -9.68 18.92 -10.50
CA VAL A 94 -9.47 17.73 -11.36
C VAL A 94 -8.03 17.26 -11.22
N LYS A 95 -7.05 18.17 -11.30
CA LYS A 95 -5.63 17.81 -11.15
C LYS A 95 -5.35 17.14 -9.80
N ILE A 96 -5.81 17.75 -8.70
CA ILE A 96 -5.58 17.21 -7.35
C ILE A 96 -6.29 15.86 -7.17
N ASN A 97 -7.53 15.74 -7.60
CA ASN A 97 -8.31 14.51 -7.45
C ASN A 97 -7.74 13.36 -8.28
N VAL A 98 -7.21 13.62 -9.48
CA VAL A 98 -6.52 12.61 -10.30
C VAL A 98 -5.26 12.12 -9.59
N THR A 99 -4.44 13.02 -9.04
CA THR A 99 -3.24 12.63 -8.28
C THR A 99 -3.60 11.81 -7.03
N ASN A 100 -4.64 12.21 -6.28
CA ASN A 100 -5.11 11.47 -5.11
C ASN A 100 -5.64 10.07 -5.48
N ALA A 101 -6.41 9.96 -6.58
CA ALA A 101 -6.91 8.69 -7.07
C ALA A 101 -5.78 7.76 -7.52
N TYR A 102 -4.78 8.30 -8.21
CA TYR A 102 -3.59 7.56 -8.63
C TYR A 102 -2.81 7.02 -7.42
N ALA A 103 -2.45 7.90 -6.48
CA ALA A 103 -1.70 7.52 -5.29
C ALA A 103 -2.44 6.49 -4.42
N GLY A 104 -3.76 6.69 -4.23
CA GLY A 104 -4.62 5.74 -3.51
C GLY A 104 -4.64 4.37 -4.18
N SER A 105 -4.82 4.33 -5.51
CA SER A 105 -4.85 3.05 -6.25
C SER A 105 -3.54 2.26 -6.12
N LEU A 106 -2.39 2.94 -6.10
CA LEU A 106 -1.09 2.31 -5.95
C LEU A 106 -0.89 1.80 -4.51
N ALA A 107 -1.30 2.59 -3.50
CA ALA A 107 -1.22 2.20 -2.10
C ALA A 107 -2.07 0.95 -1.82
N TRP A 108 -3.31 0.91 -2.31
CA TRP A 108 -4.17 -0.26 -2.21
C TRP A 108 -3.55 -1.48 -2.91
N SER A 109 -3.06 -1.31 -4.14
CA SER A 109 -2.43 -2.40 -4.90
C SER A 109 -1.23 -3.01 -4.17
N ASN A 110 -0.38 -2.17 -3.56
CA ASN A 110 0.79 -2.61 -2.81
C ASN A 110 0.44 -3.25 -1.46
N PHE A 111 -0.58 -2.74 -0.78
CA PHE A 111 -1.03 -3.29 0.49
C PHE A 111 -1.61 -4.70 0.30
N PHE A 112 -2.54 -4.84 -0.64
CA PHE A 112 -3.20 -6.12 -0.90
C PHE A 112 -2.30 -7.13 -1.59
N SER A 113 -1.33 -6.70 -2.41
CA SER A 113 -0.33 -7.63 -2.96
C SER A 113 0.56 -8.25 -1.88
N ARG A 114 0.80 -7.53 -0.77
CA ARG A 114 1.57 -8.07 0.36
C ARG A 114 0.73 -8.90 1.32
N LEU A 115 -0.54 -8.53 1.51
CA LEU A 115 -1.38 -9.15 2.54
C LEU A 115 -2.22 -10.32 2.00
N ALA A 116 -2.71 -10.22 0.78
CA ALA A 116 -3.52 -11.25 0.12
C ALA A 116 -2.75 -12.00 -0.99
N HIS A 117 -1.51 -11.59 -1.28
CA HIS A 117 -0.68 -12.17 -2.34
C HIS A 117 -1.40 -12.23 -3.70
N TYR A 118 -2.25 -11.25 -3.94
CA TYR A 118 -3.12 -11.18 -5.10
C TYR A 118 -3.06 -9.78 -5.72
N HIS A 119 -2.96 -9.71 -7.04
CA HIS A 119 -2.79 -8.43 -7.76
C HIS A 119 -3.70 -8.35 -9.01
N PRO A 120 -4.96 -7.90 -8.87
CA PRO A 120 -5.95 -7.86 -9.95
C PRO A 120 -5.71 -6.76 -11.01
N GLY A 121 -4.68 -5.94 -10.83
CA GLY A 121 -4.38 -4.79 -11.70
C GLY A 121 -4.83 -3.45 -11.12
N ARG A 122 -4.17 -2.38 -11.56
CA ARG A 122 -4.33 -1.02 -11.00
C ARG A 122 -5.72 -0.42 -11.18
N VAL A 123 -6.39 -0.75 -12.28
CA VAL A 123 -7.72 -0.19 -12.61
C VAL A 123 -8.77 -0.55 -11.56
N VAL A 124 -8.74 -1.79 -11.06
CA VAL A 124 -9.66 -2.24 -10.02
C VAL A 124 -9.51 -1.41 -8.75
N TRP A 125 -8.26 -1.15 -8.34
CA TRP A 125 -7.96 -0.33 -7.17
C TRP A 125 -8.29 1.15 -7.36
N LEU A 126 -8.19 1.66 -8.59
CA LEU A 126 -8.62 3.02 -8.91
C LEU A 126 -10.13 3.17 -8.75
N VAL A 127 -10.91 2.27 -9.36
CA VAL A 127 -12.38 2.29 -9.26
C VAL A 127 -12.81 2.14 -7.80
N PHE A 128 -12.23 1.19 -7.07
CA PHE A 128 -12.49 1.00 -5.65
C PHE A 128 -12.22 2.26 -4.82
N ASN A 129 -11.05 2.88 -5.01
CA ASN A 129 -10.67 4.11 -4.29
C ASN A 129 -11.61 5.28 -4.59
N VAL A 130 -11.98 5.47 -5.86
CA VAL A 130 -12.89 6.56 -6.28
C VAL A 130 -14.30 6.33 -5.73
N ILE A 131 -14.81 5.09 -5.73
CA ILE A 131 -16.13 4.76 -5.16
C ILE A 131 -16.15 5.09 -3.67
N ILE A 132 -15.14 4.67 -2.90
CA ILE A 132 -15.08 4.99 -1.46
C ILE A 132 -15.00 6.50 -1.24
N ALA A 133 -14.16 7.21 -1.99
CA ALA A 133 -14.04 8.66 -1.87
C ALA A 133 -15.37 9.37 -2.20
N LEU A 134 -16.07 8.94 -3.25
CA LEU A 134 -17.37 9.48 -3.63
C LEU A 134 -18.43 9.19 -2.57
N LEU A 135 -18.48 7.97 -2.03
CA LEU A 135 -19.41 7.61 -0.95
C LEU A 135 -19.17 8.45 0.30
N LEU A 136 -17.91 8.57 0.75
CA LEU A 136 -17.56 9.41 1.91
C LEU A 136 -17.98 10.87 1.70
N MET A 137 -17.82 11.39 0.48
CA MET A 137 -18.21 12.75 0.10
C MET A 137 -19.74 12.93 0.10
N LEU A 138 -20.49 12.02 -0.54
CA LEU A 138 -21.94 12.08 -0.62
C LEU A 138 -22.63 11.90 0.74
N LEU A 139 -21.98 11.18 1.66
CA LEU A 139 -22.50 10.92 3.01
C LEU A 139 -22.23 12.06 4.00
N GLY A 140 -21.64 13.18 3.56
CA GLY A 140 -21.51 14.39 4.38
C GLY A 140 -20.55 14.25 5.56
N ILE A 141 -19.58 13.33 5.49
CA ILE A 141 -18.57 13.08 6.54
C ILE A 141 -17.61 14.28 6.72
N PHE A 142 -17.77 15.36 5.95
CA PHE A 142 -16.91 16.54 6.00
C PHE A 142 -16.83 17.22 7.38
N GLU A 143 -17.92 17.25 8.17
CA GLU A 143 -17.87 17.83 9.51
C GLU A 143 -17.01 17.02 10.50
N THR A 144 -16.85 15.71 10.28
CA THR A 144 -15.97 14.86 11.09
C THR A 144 -14.57 14.70 10.51
N LEU A 145 -14.33 15.20 9.29
CA LEU A 145 -13.01 15.14 8.66
C LEU A 145 -11.95 15.90 9.46
N GLU A 146 -12.24 17.05 10.06
CA GLU A 146 -11.21 17.83 10.78
C GLU A 146 -10.60 17.03 11.95
N ALA A 147 -11.45 16.36 12.74
CA ALA A 147 -11.01 15.50 13.83
C ALA A 147 -10.26 14.26 13.31
N VAL A 148 -10.78 13.61 12.27
CA VAL A 148 -10.15 12.42 11.66
C VAL A 148 -8.80 12.78 11.02
N LEU A 149 -8.71 13.92 10.33
CA LEU A 149 -7.49 14.44 9.70
C LEU A 149 -6.45 14.81 10.75
N SER A 150 -6.87 15.36 11.90
CA SER A 150 -5.97 15.67 13.01
C SER A 150 -5.34 14.39 13.59
N ILE A 151 -6.15 13.36 13.85
CA ILE A 151 -5.70 12.04 14.32
C ILE A 151 -4.77 11.39 13.27
N TYR A 152 -5.17 11.42 12.00
CA TYR A 152 -4.38 10.88 10.89
C TYR A 152 -3.03 11.59 10.76
N SER A 153 -3.01 12.92 10.89
CA SER A 153 -1.80 13.73 10.78
C SER A 153 -0.77 13.37 11.86
N ILE A 154 -1.22 13.05 13.07
CA ILE A 154 -0.32 12.59 14.15
C ILE A 154 0.41 11.30 13.74
N VAL A 155 -0.30 10.33 13.18
CA VAL A 155 0.27 9.05 12.73
C VAL A 155 1.18 9.26 11.51
N ALA A 156 0.77 10.08 10.56
CA ALA A 156 1.56 10.41 9.37
C ALA A 156 2.88 11.12 9.75
N ILE A 157 2.84 12.05 10.71
CA ILE A 157 4.03 12.73 11.23
C ILE A 157 4.94 11.74 11.96
N ALA A 158 4.40 10.79 12.73
CA ALA A 158 5.20 9.75 13.36
C ALA A 158 5.97 8.92 12.31
N TRP A 159 5.28 8.53 11.24
CA TRP A 159 5.88 7.80 10.13
C TRP A 159 7.02 8.59 9.45
N ILE A 160 6.78 9.88 9.14
CA ILE A 160 7.82 10.77 8.59
C ILE A 160 8.99 10.92 9.58
N GLY A 161 8.72 11.11 10.86
CA GLY A 161 9.75 11.24 11.89
C GLY A 161 10.67 10.03 11.98
N ALA A 162 10.11 8.82 11.90
CA ALA A 162 10.89 7.59 11.88
C ALA A 162 11.75 7.47 10.61
N ILE A 163 11.23 7.85 9.44
CA ILE A 163 12.00 7.87 8.18
C ILE A 163 13.15 8.88 8.27
N VAL A 164 12.87 10.09 8.77
CA VAL A 164 13.89 11.14 8.90
C VAL A 164 14.99 10.70 9.87
N ALA A 165 14.65 10.07 10.99
CA ALA A 165 15.62 9.48 11.91
C ALA A 165 16.52 8.44 11.23
N ASP A 166 15.92 7.56 10.41
CA ASP A 166 16.69 6.56 9.68
C ASP A 166 17.70 7.18 8.71
N LEU A 167 17.23 8.12 7.88
CA LEU A 167 18.03 8.72 6.82
C LEU A 167 19.10 9.69 7.34
N THR A 168 18.80 10.45 8.40
CA THR A 168 19.69 11.53 8.88
C THR A 168 20.59 11.11 10.04
N VAL A 169 20.25 10.07 10.80
CA VAL A 169 21.02 9.61 11.97
C VAL A 169 21.51 8.19 11.79
N LEU A 170 20.61 7.21 11.64
CA LEU A 170 21.00 5.79 11.66
C LEU A 170 21.85 5.38 10.45
N LYS A 171 21.56 5.94 9.27
CA LYS A 171 22.33 5.67 8.05
C LYS A 171 23.74 6.28 8.11
N PRO A 172 23.95 7.57 8.48
CA PRO A 172 25.29 8.11 8.72
C PRO A 172 26.09 7.40 9.82
N LEU A 173 25.42 6.90 10.86
CA LEU A 173 26.06 6.10 11.92
C LEU A 173 26.44 4.68 11.48
N GLY A 174 26.08 4.26 10.26
CA GLY A 174 26.37 2.91 9.74
C GLY A 174 25.50 1.80 10.33
N ILE A 175 24.43 2.15 11.05
CA ILE A 175 23.46 1.20 11.61
C ILE A 175 22.46 0.76 10.54
N SER A 176 21.98 1.74 9.75
CA SER A 176 21.17 1.48 8.56
C SER A 176 22.10 1.29 7.35
N PRO A 177 21.86 0.29 6.47
CA PRO A 177 22.67 0.06 5.28
C PRO A 177 22.78 1.31 4.40
N PRO A 178 23.86 1.51 3.63
CA PRO A 178 24.04 2.72 2.82
C PRO A 178 23.04 2.82 1.66
N TYR A 179 22.55 1.69 1.15
CA TYR A 179 21.52 1.62 0.11
C TYR A 179 20.11 1.41 0.71
N ILE A 180 19.06 1.55 -0.11
CA ILE A 180 17.68 1.23 0.29
C ILE A 180 17.33 -0.10 -0.36
N GLU A 181 17.13 -1.13 0.45
CA GLU A 181 16.63 -2.42 -0.01
C GLU A 181 15.10 -2.39 -0.06
N PHE A 182 14.53 -2.88 -1.15
CA PHE A 182 13.07 -2.90 -1.35
C PHE A 182 12.53 -4.32 -1.60
N LYS A 183 13.41 -5.27 -1.95
CA LYS A 183 13.02 -6.64 -2.30
C LYS A 183 12.62 -7.41 -1.06
N ARG A 184 11.41 -8.00 -1.09
CA ARG A 184 10.83 -8.82 -0.01
C ARG A 184 11.80 -9.90 0.50
N ALA A 185 12.54 -10.54 -0.39
CA ALA A 185 13.44 -11.65 -0.04
C ALA A 185 14.59 -11.25 0.92
N TYR A 186 14.99 -9.98 0.95
CA TYR A 186 16.09 -9.49 1.77
C TYR A 186 15.65 -8.69 2.99
N LEU A 187 14.35 -8.40 3.10
CA LEU A 187 13.77 -7.61 4.18
C LEU A 187 13.06 -8.49 5.20
N HIS A 188 13.14 -8.11 6.47
CA HIS A 188 12.25 -8.64 7.49
C HIS A 188 10.81 -8.19 7.22
N ASN A 189 9.84 -8.99 7.67
CA ASN A 189 8.42 -8.62 7.53
C ASN A 189 8.07 -7.37 8.33
N ILE A 190 8.70 -7.18 9.48
CA ILE A 190 8.53 -6.00 10.34
C ILE A 190 9.91 -5.53 10.77
N ASN A 191 10.19 -4.25 10.55
CA ASN A 191 11.36 -3.59 11.11
C ASN A 191 10.95 -2.81 12.37
N PRO A 192 11.39 -3.23 13.58
CA PRO A 192 11.02 -2.56 14.83
C PRO A 192 11.53 -1.13 14.93
N VAL A 193 12.58 -0.75 14.18
CA VAL A 193 13.11 0.63 14.19
C VAL A 193 12.06 1.61 13.70
N GLY A 194 11.54 1.39 12.48
CA GLY A 194 10.52 2.25 11.88
C GLY A 194 9.14 2.01 12.47
N CYS A 195 8.66 0.75 12.43
CA CYS A 195 7.30 0.42 12.88
C CYS A 195 7.12 0.61 14.39
N GLY A 196 8.12 0.25 15.19
CA GLY A 196 8.08 0.43 16.64
C GLY A 196 8.14 1.90 17.03
N GLY A 197 9.05 2.68 16.42
CA GLY A 197 9.12 4.12 16.67
C GLY A 197 7.84 4.86 16.28
N MET A 198 7.26 4.52 15.13
CA MET A 198 5.97 5.05 14.68
C MET A 198 4.83 4.69 15.65
N LEU A 199 4.78 3.45 16.14
CA LEU A 199 3.74 3.00 17.06
C LEU A 199 3.83 3.72 18.41
N ILE A 200 5.02 3.79 18.99
CA ILE A 200 5.26 4.47 20.28
C ILE A 200 4.84 5.94 20.19
N ALA A 201 5.27 6.62 19.12
CA ALA A 201 4.94 8.02 18.91
C ALA A 201 3.44 8.25 18.67
N SER A 202 2.81 7.40 17.86
CA SER A 202 1.37 7.49 17.57
C SER A 202 0.56 7.33 18.86
N VAL A 203 0.87 6.32 19.69
CA VAL A 203 0.17 6.11 20.95
C VAL A 203 0.36 7.30 21.89
N LEU A 204 1.61 7.75 22.09
CA LEU A 204 1.91 8.84 23.01
C LEU A 204 1.23 10.15 22.57
N SER A 205 1.29 10.49 21.29
CA SER A 205 0.67 11.71 20.77
C SER A 205 -0.83 11.65 20.70
N LEU A 206 -1.44 10.48 20.51
CA LEU A 206 -2.89 10.32 20.65
C LEU A 206 -3.31 10.52 22.10
N CYS A 207 -2.57 9.99 23.06
CA CYS A 207 -2.82 10.27 24.48
C CYS A 207 -2.74 11.78 24.78
N ALA A 208 -1.75 12.48 24.23
CA ALA A 208 -1.64 13.93 24.34
C ALA A 208 -2.84 14.66 23.69
N PHE A 209 -3.23 14.25 22.47
CA PHE A 209 -4.33 14.83 21.72
C PHE A 209 -5.67 14.75 22.45
N PHE A 210 -5.93 13.64 23.15
CA PHE A 210 -7.10 13.47 24.01
C PHE A 210 -7.00 14.16 25.38
N GLY A 211 -5.90 14.87 25.65
CA GLY A 211 -5.72 15.67 26.88
C GLY A 211 -5.20 14.88 28.09
N LEU A 212 -4.86 13.60 27.94
CA LEU A 212 -4.37 12.76 29.05
C LEU A 212 -3.03 13.24 29.63
N LEU A 213 -2.26 13.99 28.84
CA LEU A 213 -0.94 14.51 29.21
C LEU A 213 -0.95 16.03 29.50
N GLY A 214 -2.14 16.62 29.66
CA GLY A 214 -2.35 18.04 29.96
C GLY A 214 -2.53 18.92 28.72
N GLU A 215 -3.04 20.14 28.95
CA GLU A 215 -3.46 21.07 27.88
C GLU A 215 -2.29 21.56 27.01
N VAL A 216 -1.10 21.70 27.58
CA VAL A 216 0.08 22.12 26.81
C VAL A 216 0.44 21.08 25.76
N LEU A 217 0.60 19.82 26.16
CA LEU A 217 0.97 18.74 25.24
C LEU A 217 -0.12 18.41 24.22
N ARG A 218 -1.39 18.72 24.54
CA ARG A 218 -2.50 18.60 23.60
C ARG A 218 -2.29 19.46 22.35
N VAL A 219 -1.95 20.74 22.53
CA VAL A 219 -1.68 21.68 21.43
C VAL A 219 -0.42 21.28 20.65
N TYR A 220 0.59 20.74 21.33
CA TYR A 220 1.85 20.31 20.71
C TYR A 220 1.88 18.84 20.29
N SER A 221 0.74 18.14 20.25
CA SER A 221 0.65 16.69 19.98
C SER A 221 1.32 16.25 18.67
N ALA A 222 1.22 17.06 17.61
CA ALA A 222 1.90 16.85 16.33
C ALA A 222 3.44 16.93 16.46
N PHE A 223 3.95 17.94 17.16
CA PHE A 223 5.39 18.09 17.41
C PHE A 223 5.93 16.99 18.32
N LEU A 224 5.15 16.61 19.34
CA LEU A 224 5.44 15.46 20.20
C LEU A 224 5.55 14.17 19.37
N SER A 225 4.70 14.01 18.36
CA SER A 225 4.70 12.82 17.50
C SER A 225 6.01 12.72 16.73
N LEU A 226 6.42 13.83 16.12
CA LEU A 226 7.67 13.91 15.38
C LEU A 226 8.87 13.62 16.27
N ALA A 227 8.97 14.31 17.42
CA ALA A 227 10.10 14.19 18.34
C ALA A 227 10.20 12.77 18.92
N THR A 228 9.06 12.19 19.30
CA THR A 228 9.00 10.84 19.87
C THR A 228 9.35 9.79 18.83
N ALA A 229 8.81 9.91 17.60
CA ALA A 229 9.10 8.95 16.54
C ALA A 229 10.58 9.00 16.15
N PHE A 230 11.13 10.21 16.01
CA PHE A 230 12.54 10.40 15.72
C PHE A 230 13.42 9.80 16.82
N GLY A 231 13.18 10.16 18.08
CA GLY A 231 13.98 9.70 19.22
C GLY A 231 13.88 8.19 19.44
N SER A 232 12.66 7.64 19.41
CA SER A 232 12.43 6.20 19.59
C SER A 232 13.00 5.36 18.45
N ALA A 233 12.88 5.80 17.19
CA ALA A 233 13.52 5.12 16.06
C ALA A 233 15.05 5.09 16.23
N VAL A 234 15.68 6.23 16.56
CA VAL A 234 17.13 6.27 16.83
C VAL A 234 17.51 5.32 17.97
N LEU A 235 16.78 5.35 19.08
CA LEU A 235 17.03 4.49 20.24
C LEU A 235 16.91 3.01 19.88
N ILE A 236 15.82 2.59 19.21
CA ILE A 236 15.63 1.20 18.80
C ILE A 236 16.71 0.78 17.80
N GLY A 237 17.08 1.65 16.85
CA GLY A 237 18.17 1.39 15.91
C GLY A 237 19.51 1.13 16.62
N LEU A 238 19.85 1.96 17.61
CA LEU A 238 21.04 1.80 18.44
C LEU A 238 21.02 0.52 19.27
N LEU A 239 19.90 0.22 19.94
CA LEU A 239 19.74 -0.97 20.77
C LEU A 239 19.80 -2.26 19.94
N THR A 240 19.19 -2.26 18.75
CA THR A 240 19.16 -3.41 17.86
C THR A 240 20.42 -3.56 17.02
N ARG A 241 21.31 -2.55 17.00
CA ARG A 241 22.55 -2.52 16.21
C ARG A 241 22.33 -2.88 14.73
N GLY A 242 21.20 -2.44 14.17
CA GLY A 242 20.90 -2.63 12.75
C GLY A 242 20.49 -4.05 12.34
N ARG A 243 20.28 -4.97 13.29
CA ARG A 243 19.96 -6.40 13.01
C ARG A 243 18.72 -6.61 12.15
N TYR A 244 17.76 -5.69 12.19
CA TYR A 244 16.47 -5.86 11.52
C TYR A 244 16.37 -5.19 10.14
N TYR A 245 17.43 -4.56 9.63
CA TYR A 245 17.39 -3.95 8.29
C TYR A 245 17.45 -4.98 7.16
N ILE A 246 18.30 -6.01 7.30
CA ILE A 246 18.55 -6.99 6.26
C ILE A 246 18.41 -8.39 6.87
N ALA A 247 17.48 -9.19 6.33
CA ALA A 247 17.21 -10.56 6.78
C ALA A 247 18.25 -11.56 6.29
N ARG A 248 18.79 -11.34 5.08
CA ARG A 248 19.82 -12.18 4.49
C ARG A 248 20.73 -11.36 3.57
N PRO A 249 22.01 -11.71 3.44
CA PRO A 249 22.90 -11.05 2.49
C PRO A 249 22.46 -11.34 1.04
N ALA A 250 22.46 -10.33 0.18
CA ALA A 250 22.35 -10.53 -1.26
C ALA A 250 23.57 -11.32 -1.78
N PRO A 251 23.40 -12.26 -2.73
CA PRO A 251 24.51 -13.02 -3.32
C PRO A 251 25.60 -12.11 -3.87
N ALA A 252 26.88 -12.44 -3.63
CA ALA A 252 28.01 -11.62 -4.06
C ALA A 252 28.07 -11.44 -5.59
N ALA A 253 27.63 -12.44 -6.36
CA ALA A 253 27.58 -12.40 -7.82
C ALA A 253 26.63 -11.32 -8.39
N TRP A 254 25.76 -10.76 -7.54
CA TRP A 254 24.74 -9.78 -7.91
C TRP A 254 25.03 -8.39 -7.34
N ARG A 255 26.09 -8.25 -6.53
CA ARG A 255 26.54 -6.95 -6.01
C ARG A 255 27.65 -6.40 -6.88
N GLY A 256 27.40 -5.28 -7.53
CA GLY A 256 28.46 -4.45 -8.13
C GLY A 256 29.03 -4.96 -9.46
N GLN A 257 28.46 -6.00 -10.04
CA GLN A 257 28.62 -6.20 -11.48
C GLN A 257 27.51 -5.41 -12.16
N ALA A 258 27.90 -4.44 -12.99
CA ALA A 258 27.10 -4.01 -14.12
C ALA A 258 26.89 -5.24 -15.01
N ALA A 259 26.05 -6.18 -14.60
CA ALA A 259 25.65 -7.30 -15.43
C ALA A 259 24.85 -6.65 -16.56
N PRO A 260 25.40 -6.55 -17.79
CA PRO A 260 24.83 -5.70 -18.83
C PRO A 260 23.55 -6.30 -19.43
N GLN A 261 23.10 -7.44 -18.90
CA GLN A 261 22.07 -8.26 -19.50
C GLN A 261 20.94 -8.46 -18.50
N PRO A 262 19.70 -8.21 -18.93
CA PRO A 262 18.55 -8.46 -18.11
C PRO A 262 18.44 -9.97 -17.83
N MET A 263 18.02 -10.32 -16.62
CA MET A 263 17.85 -11.69 -16.19
C MET A 263 16.42 -12.15 -16.42
N ARG A 264 16.27 -13.39 -16.89
CA ARG A 264 14.96 -14.03 -17.08
C ARG A 264 14.42 -14.53 -15.75
N CYS A 265 13.21 -14.12 -15.38
CA CYS A 265 12.50 -14.64 -14.21
C CYS A 265 12.09 -16.10 -14.41
N CYS A 266 12.34 -16.97 -13.45
CA CYS A 266 11.97 -18.39 -13.52
C CYS A 266 10.45 -18.65 -13.49
N ILE A 267 9.63 -17.66 -13.10
CA ILE A 267 8.16 -17.81 -12.99
C ILE A 267 7.45 -17.18 -14.19
N CYS A 268 7.62 -15.87 -14.42
CA CYS A 268 6.92 -15.17 -15.49
C CYS A 268 7.69 -15.17 -16.82
N GLU A 269 8.91 -15.70 -16.84
CA GLU A 269 9.78 -15.81 -18.02
C GLU A 269 10.15 -14.50 -18.71
N GLN A 270 9.83 -13.35 -18.10
CA GLN A 270 10.19 -12.02 -18.58
C GLN A 270 11.60 -11.62 -18.12
N PHE A 271 12.18 -10.68 -18.85
CA PHE A 271 13.53 -10.16 -18.60
C PHE A 271 13.47 -8.87 -17.76
N TYR A 272 14.24 -8.83 -16.67
CA TYR A 272 14.31 -7.69 -15.74
C TYR A 272 15.74 -7.29 -15.42
N GLU A 273 15.91 -6.06 -14.93
CA GLU A 273 17.19 -5.59 -14.44
C GLU A 273 17.65 -6.40 -13.20
N PRO A 274 18.96 -6.62 -13.02
CA PRO A 274 19.47 -7.36 -11.88
C PRO A 274 19.05 -6.83 -10.50
N ASP A 275 18.87 -5.52 -10.39
CA ASP A 275 18.46 -4.88 -9.15
C ASP A 275 17.02 -5.22 -8.75
N ASP A 276 16.17 -5.57 -9.72
CA ASP A 276 14.78 -6.01 -9.51
C ASP A 276 14.65 -7.52 -9.26
N MET A 277 15.76 -8.24 -9.25
CA MET A 277 15.77 -9.70 -9.19
C MET A 277 16.32 -10.20 -7.84
N ALA A 278 15.92 -11.40 -7.45
CA ALA A 278 16.41 -12.11 -6.27
C ALA A 278 16.66 -13.59 -6.58
N GLN A 279 17.60 -14.22 -5.88
CA GLN A 279 17.78 -15.67 -5.96
C GLN A 279 16.78 -16.38 -5.05
N CYS A 280 15.89 -17.19 -5.62
CA CYS A 280 14.94 -17.99 -4.84
C CYS A 280 15.53 -19.38 -4.55
N PRO A 281 15.70 -19.78 -3.27
CA PRO A 281 16.15 -21.14 -2.94
C PRO A 281 15.06 -22.19 -3.15
N PHE A 282 13.78 -21.81 -3.19
CA PHE A 282 12.67 -22.74 -3.39
C PHE A 282 12.53 -23.20 -4.85
N TYR A 283 12.68 -22.28 -5.80
CA TYR A 283 12.66 -22.58 -7.24
C TYR A 283 14.05 -22.80 -7.84
N ASP A 284 15.10 -22.70 -7.02
CA ASP A 284 16.50 -22.74 -7.42
C ASP A 284 16.85 -21.86 -8.63
N GLY A 285 16.37 -20.61 -8.61
CA GLY A 285 16.49 -19.72 -9.77
C GLY A 285 16.28 -18.24 -9.50
N PRO A 286 16.62 -17.38 -10.48
CA PRO A 286 16.39 -15.94 -10.42
C PRO A 286 14.88 -15.63 -10.55
N ILE A 287 14.31 -14.96 -9.55
CA ILE A 287 12.92 -14.55 -9.51
C ILE A 287 12.83 -13.01 -9.45
N CYS A 288 11.87 -12.41 -10.17
CA CYS A 288 11.65 -10.97 -10.08
C CYS A 288 10.98 -10.59 -8.75
N SER A 289 11.19 -9.35 -8.31
CA SER A 289 10.67 -8.82 -7.04
C SER A 289 9.15 -8.93 -6.91
N LEU A 290 8.41 -8.76 -8.02
CA LEU A 290 6.96 -8.90 -8.06
C LEU A 290 6.52 -10.36 -7.88
N CYS A 291 7.06 -11.30 -8.68
CA CYS A 291 6.75 -12.72 -8.54
C CYS A 291 7.12 -13.22 -7.13
N CYS A 292 8.27 -12.82 -6.58
CA CYS A 292 8.64 -13.14 -5.20
C CYS A 292 7.67 -12.58 -4.15
N SER A 293 7.04 -11.43 -4.41
CA SER A 293 6.05 -10.84 -3.50
C SER A 293 4.69 -11.55 -3.57
N LEU A 294 4.31 -12.04 -4.75
CA LEU A 294 3.07 -12.77 -4.98
C LEU A 294 3.18 -14.25 -4.63
N ASP A 295 4.39 -14.78 -4.52
CA ASP A 295 4.60 -16.19 -4.23
C ASP A 295 4.21 -16.56 -2.78
N ASN A 296 3.32 -17.56 -2.69
CA ASN A 296 2.83 -18.14 -1.44
C ASN A 296 3.45 -19.50 -1.11
N HIS A 297 3.97 -20.20 -2.12
CA HIS A 297 4.47 -21.56 -1.99
C HIS A 297 5.74 -21.62 -1.15
N CYS A 298 6.62 -20.62 -1.31
CA CYS A 298 7.92 -20.66 -0.67
C CYS A 298 7.90 -20.37 0.84
N HIS A 299 6.78 -19.92 1.43
CA HIS A 299 6.64 -19.60 2.86
C HIS A 299 7.85 -18.87 3.50
N ASP A 300 8.43 -17.89 2.80
CA ASP A 300 9.62 -17.15 3.25
C ASP A 300 10.85 -18.04 3.58
N VAL A 301 10.99 -19.24 2.98
CA VAL A 301 12.17 -20.12 3.08
C VAL A 301 13.46 -19.36 2.74
N CYS A 302 13.36 -18.34 1.89
CA CYS A 302 14.48 -17.46 1.57
C CYS A 302 15.08 -16.73 2.78
N LYS A 303 14.33 -16.52 3.87
CA LYS A 303 14.74 -15.78 5.07
C LYS A 303 15.17 -16.68 6.23
N THR A 304 14.90 -17.98 6.18
CA THR A 304 15.28 -18.93 7.22
C THR A 304 16.65 -19.56 6.89
N PRO A 305 17.66 -19.47 7.78
CA PRO A 305 19.02 -19.94 7.45
C PRO A 305 19.18 -21.46 7.40
N THR A 306 18.15 -22.24 7.69
CA THR A 306 18.27 -23.68 7.93
C THR A 306 17.00 -24.39 7.50
N LEU A 307 17.05 -24.99 6.31
CA LEU A 307 16.60 -26.33 5.95
C LEU A 307 16.63 -26.41 4.42
N LEU A 308 17.77 -26.83 3.89
CA LEU A 308 17.84 -27.39 2.55
C LEU A 308 17.05 -28.71 2.56
N SER A 309 15.74 -28.62 2.39
CA SER A 309 14.97 -29.76 1.87
C SER A 309 15.04 -29.69 0.35
N PRO A 310 15.49 -30.74 -0.34
CA PRO A 310 15.33 -30.83 -1.78
C PRO A 310 13.84 -31.11 -2.06
N HIS A 311 13.03 -30.05 -2.11
CA HIS A 311 11.73 -30.15 -2.75
C HIS A 311 11.98 -30.08 -4.25
N SER A 312 11.59 -31.15 -4.97
CA SER A 312 11.56 -31.17 -6.43
C SER A 312 10.80 -29.93 -6.93
N PRO A 313 11.33 -29.19 -7.91
CA PRO A 313 10.63 -28.02 -8.43
C PRO A 313 9.27 -28.45 -8.99
N PRO A 314 8.16 -27.78 -8.65
CA PRO A 314 6.90 -28.03 -9.33
C PRO A 314 7.08 -27.75 -10.81
N SER A 315 6.54 -28.64 -11.66
CA SER A 315 6.63 -28.51 -13.11
C SER A 315 6.03 -27.18 -13.57
N LEU A 316 6.82 -26.40 -14.31
CA LEU A 316 6.39 -25.20 -15.02
C LEU A 316 5.34 -25.56 -16.07
N ALA A 317 4.06 -25.50 -15.71
CA ALA A 317 2.95 -25.21 -16.60
C ALA A 317 1.68 -25.06 -15.76
N GLU A 318 1.16 -23.84 -15.64
CA GLU A 318 -0.15 -23.51 -16.20
C GLU A 318 -0.40 -21.99 -16.12
N PRO A 319 -1.18 -21.43 -17.05
CA PRO A 319 -1.39 -20.00 -17.12
C PRO A 319 -2.14 -19.53 -15.88
N VAL A 320 -1.73 -18.38 -15.34
CA VAL A 320 -2.46 -17.64 -14.31
C VAL A 320 -3.91 -17.47 -14.78
N PHE A 321 -4.81 -18.28 -14.23
CA PHE A 321 -6.23 -18.22 -14.54
C PHE A 321 -6.72 -16.83 -14.15
N GLN A 322 -7.22 -16.06 -15.12
CA GLN A 322 -7.84 -14.78 -14.81
C GLN A 322 -9.19 -15.07 -14.13
N PRO A 323 -9.36 -14.74 -12.84
CA PRO A 323 -10.66 -14.89 -12.24
C PRO A 323 -11.68 -13.99 -12.94
N SER A 324 -12.87 -14.53 -13.18
CA SER A 324 -13.95 -13.81 -13.85
C SER A 324 -14.38 -12.63 -12.98
N PHE A 325 -13.98 -11.42 -13.39
CA PHE A 325 -14.29 -10.15 -12.74
C PHE A 325 -15.77 -10.01 -12.35
N GLY A 326 -16.69 -10.56 -13.17
CA GLY A 326 -18.13 -10.57 -12.90
C GLY A 326 -18.53 -11.42 -11.68
N ARG A 327 -17.92 -12.60 -11.47
CA ARG A 327 -18.21 -13.46 -10.32
C ARG A 327 -17.79 -12.78 -9.01
N ARG A 328 -16.64 -12.12 -9.03
CA ARG A 328 -16.14 -11.33 -7.87
C ARG A 328 -17.09 -10.21 -7.50
N ILE A 329 -17.54 -9.42 -8.48
CA ILE A 329 -18.49 -8.35 -8.24
C ILE A 329 -19.80 -8.91 -7.68
N GLY A 330 -20.29 -10.04 -8.20
CA GLY A 330 -21.50 -10.70 -7.70
C GLY A 330 -21.39 -11.09 -6.22
N TRP A 331 -20.30 -11.75 -5.83
CA TRP A 331 -20.04 -12.12 -4.43
C TRP A 331 -19.88 -10.91 -3.51
N PHE A 332 -19.11 -9.90 -3.95
CA PHE A 332 -18.94 -8.67 -3.20
C PHE A 332 -20.28 -7.98 -2.97
N LEU A 333 -21.07 -7.75 -4.03
CA LEU A 333 -22.37 -7.10 -3.94
C LEU A 333 -23.33 -7.88 -3.05
N GLY A 334 -23.40 -9.21 -3.19
CA GLY A 334 -24.26 -10.05 -2.37
C GLY A 334 -23.93 -9.98 -0.87
N LEU A 335 -22.64 -10.18 -0.53
CA LEU A 335 -22.20 -10.14 0.86
C LEU A 335 -22.27 -8.72 1.44
N PHE A 336 -21.93 -7.69 0.65
CA PHE A 336 -22.04 -6.29 1.05
C PHE A 336 -23.49 -5.92 1.36
N SER A 337 -24.42 -6.23 0.46
CA SER A 337 -25.85 -5.97 0.66
C SER A 337 -26.37 -6.67 1.91
N LEU A 338 -25.98 -7.93 2.14
CA LEU A 338 -26.41 -8.68 3.33
C LEU A 338 -25.93 -8.01 4.64
N VAL A 339 -24.64 -7.69 4.75
CA VAL A 339 -24.07 -7.07 5.96
C VAL A 339 -24.56 -5.62 6.13
N ALA A 340 -24.70 -4.88 5.04
CA ALA A 340 -25.26 -3.52 5.04
C ALA A 340 -26.69 -3.51 5.56
N ILE A 341 -27.57 -4.38 5.03
CA ILE A 341 -28.96 -4.50 5.49
C ILE A 341 -29.01 -4.89 6.97
N ALA A 342 -28.23 -5.88 7.39
CA ALA A 342 -28.21 -6.31 8.79
C ALA A 342 -27.78 -5.16 9.73
N THR A 343 -26.75 -4.41 9.36
CA THR A 343 -26.28 -3.24 10.12
C THR A 343 -27.30 -2.11 10.13
N GLY A 344 -27.97 -1.86 9.00
CA GLY A 344 -29.03 -0.86 8.89
C GLY A 344 -30.24 -1.20 9.75
N VAL A 345 -30.66 -2.48 9.76
CA VAL A 345 -31.73 -2.98 10.63
C VAL A 345 -31.34 -2.84 12.10
N PHE A 346 -30.11 -3.18 12.46
CA PHE A 346 -29.60 -3.03 13.83
C PHE A 346 -29.62 -1.56 14.29
N LEU A 347 -29.10 -0.63 13.48
CA LEU A 347 -29.09 0.79 13.83
C LEU A 347 -30.49 1.40 13.81
N LEU A 348 -31.38 0.95 12.93
CA LEU A 348 -32.79 1.36 12.94
C LEU A 348 -33.49 0.89 14.22
N LEU A 349 -33.22 -0.34 14.67
CA LEU A 349 -33.75 -0.84 15.93
C LEU A 349 -33.20 -0.05 17.12
N ALA A 350 -31.90 0.24 17.12
CA ALA A 350 -31.28 1.10 18.13
C ALA A 350 -31.91 2.49 18.16
N TYR A 351 -32.09 3.13 16.99
CA TYR A 351 -32.81 4.40 16.88
C TYR A 351 -34.21 4.30 17.49
N ARG A 352 -35.01 3.28 17.13
CA ARG A 352 -36.36 3.10 17.66
C ARG A 352 -36.42 2.89 19.17
N LEU A 353 -35.40 2.27 19.77
CA LEU A 353 -35.29 2.09 21.21
C LEU A 353 -34.93 3.40 21.93
N LEU A 354 -33.99 4.18 21.39
CA LEU A 354 -33.56 5.46 21.97
C LEU A 354 -34.58 6.60 21.77
N ASP A 355 -35.30 6.63 20.65
CA ASP A 355 -36.31 7.64 20.31
C ASP A 355 -37.53 7.61 21.25
N THR A 356 -37.73 6.50 21.96
CA THR A 356 -38.82 6.37 22.96
C THR A 356 -38.50 6.98 24.32
N ASP A 357 -37.26 7.43 24.57
CA ASP A 357 -36.87 8.03 25.84
C ASP A 357 -37.16 9.55 25.86
N PRO A 358 -38.11 10.02 26.69
CA PRO A 358 -38.48 11.43 26.76
C PRO A 358 -37.34 12.35 27.24
N ALA A 359 -36.29 11.82 27.89
CA ALA A 359 -35.14 12.61 28.32
C ALA A 359 -34.23 13.08 27.16
N LEU A 360 -34.39 12.49 25.96
CA LEU A 360 -33.45 12.57 24.85
C LEU A 360 -34.03 13.25 23.59
N GLN A 361 -35.25 13.82 23.67
CA GLN A 361 -36.00 14.38 22.55
C GLN A 361 -35.34 15.56 21.80
N ASN A 362 -34.38 16.26 22.41
CA ASN A 362 -33.74 17.44 21.80
C ASN A 362 -32.47 17.11 20.99
N VAL A 363 -32.10 15.83 20.88
CA VAL A 363 -30.89 15.40 20.17
C VAL A 363 -31.30 14.77 18.84
N ASP A 364 -30.64 15.16 17.74
CA ASP A 364 -30.87 14.59 16.41
C ASP A 364 -30.24 13.18 16.30
N PHE A 365 -30.84 12.21 16.97
CA PHE A 365 -30.42 10.82 16.94
C PHE A 365 -30.52 10.20 15.55
N ALA A 366 -31.48 10.64 14.73
CA ALA A 366 -31.64 10.18 13.37
C ALA A 366 -30.42 10.57 12.52
N GLY A 367 -30.00 11.84 12.58
CA GLY A 367 -28.79 12.32 11.90
C GLY A 367 -27.52 11.62 12.39
N ILE A 368 -27.38 11.44 13.70
CA ILE A 368 -26.22 10.73 14.28
C ILE A 368 -26.17 9.27 13.82
N MET A 369 -27.29 8.53 13.90
CA MET A 369 -27.36 7.13 13.48
C MET A 369 -27.12 6.98 11.97
N LEU A 370 -27.61 7.92 11.16
CA LEU A 370 -27.35 7.94 9.72
C LEU A 370 -25.87 8.16 9.42
N ARG A 371 -25.21 9.10 10.10
CA ARG A 371 -23.75 9.35 9.97
C ARG A 371 -22.93 8.13 10.43
N ILE A 372 -23.33 7.46 11.51
CA ILE A 372 -22.70 6.21 11.98
C ILE A 372 -22.89 5.09 10.96
N TYR A 373 -24.11 4.89 10.46
CA TYR A 373 -24.40 3.88 9.44
C TYR A 373 -23.60 4.12 8.17
N ALA A 374 -23.55 5.37 7.71
CA ALA A 374 -22.76 5.80 6.57
C ALA A 374 -21.27 5.45 6.72
N GLY A 375 -20.67 5.77 7.87
CA GLY A 375 -19.28 5.39 8.17
C GLY A 375 -19.09 3.88 8.23
N ALA A 376 -20.03 3.16 8.84
CA ALA A 376 -20.00 1.70 8.93
C ALA A 376 -20.07 1.04 7.55
N LEU A 377 -20.86 1.56 6.60
CA LEU A 377 -20.94 1.04 5.23
C LEU A 377 -19.58 1.05 4.53
N VAL A 378 -18.76 2.08 4.74
CA VAL A 378 -17.43 2.14 4.15
C VAL A 378 -16.50 1.09 4.76
N LEU A 379 -16.53 0.92 6.09
CA LEU A 379 -15.76 -0.14 6.76
C LEU A 379 -16.22 -1.53 6.34
N ILE A 380 -17.53 -1.74 6.22
CA ILE A 380 -18.14 -2.98 5.72
C ILE A 380 -17.71 -3.22 4.28
N ALA A 381 -17.71 -2.21 3.40
CA ALA A 381 -17.25 -2.36 2.03
C ALA A 381 -15.78 -2.80 1.98
N ILE A 382 -14.90 -2.20 2.79
CA ILE A 382 -13.49 -2.61 2.88
C ILE A 382 -13.36 -4.03 3.42
N GLY A 383 -14.09 -4.38 4.49
CA GLY A 383 -14.04 -5.70 5.11
C GLY A 383 -14.63 -6.82 4.23
N VAL A 384 -15.74 -6.55 3.55
CA VAL A 384 -16.37 -7.49 2.60
C VAL A 384 -15.48 -7.68 1.38
N TRP A 385 -14.88 -6.60 0.87
CA TRP A 385 -13.90 -6.69 -0.21
C TRP A 385 -12.70 -7.55 0.20
N TRP A 386 -12.18 -7.34 1.42
CA TRP A 386 -11.14 -8.17 2.03
C TRP A 386 -11.54 -9.65 2.09
N ILE A 387 -12.72 -9.97 2.62
CA ILE A 387 -13.21 -11.34 2.72
C ILE A 387 -13.35 -11.98 1.33
N THR A 388 -13.86 -11.22 0.36
CA THR A 388 -14.01 -11.71 -1.02
C THR A 388 -12.66 -12.09 -1.63
N LEU A 389 -11.65 -11.21 -1.46
CA LEU A 389 -10.30 -11.47 -1.94
C LEU A 389 -9.61 -12.62 -1.19
N ALA A 390 -9.78 -12.69 0.13
CA ALA A 390 -9.21 -13.76 0.94
C ALA A 390 -9.84 -15.11 0.60
N HIS A 391 -11.15 -15.16 0.35
CA HIS A 391 -11.84 -16.37 -0.07
C HIS A 391 -11.34 -16.85 -1.43
N GLU A 392 -11.20 -15.94 -2.39
CA GLU A 392 -10.65 -16.23 -3.71
C GLU A 392 -9.20 -16.72 -3.66
N SER A 393 -8.36 -16.10 -2.82
CA SER A 393 -6.98 -16.58 -2.60
C SER A 393 -6.94 -18.00 -2.02
N ARG A 394 -7.90 -18.36 -1.17
CA ARG A 394 -8.03 -19.70 -0.59
C ARG A 394 -8.54 -20.71 -1.60
N GLU A 395 -9.56 -20.37 -2.39
CA GLU A 395 -10.06 -21.25 -3.46
C GLU A 395 -8.95 -21.58 -4.47
N LEU A 396 -8.14 -20.58 -4.85
CA LEU A 396 -7.00 -20.78 -5.74
C LEU A 396 -5.98 -21.73 -5.13
N ALA A 397 -5.54 -21.47 -3.88
CA ALA A 397 -4.60 -22.33 -3.18
C ALA A 397 -5.13 -23.77 -2.99
N GLU A 398 -6.42 -23.94 -2.74
CA GLU A 398 -7.06 -25.26 -2.61
C GLU A 398 -7.10 -26.00 -3.95
N SER A 399 -7.43 -25.30 -5.05
CA SER A 399 -7.42 -25.88 -6.39
C SER A 399 -6.02 -26.33 -6.83
N GLU A 400 -5.00 -25.53 -6.53
CA GLU A 400 -3.59 -25.85 -6.80
C GLU A 400 -3.12 -27.07 -5.97
N LEU A 401 -3.55 -27.16 -4.71
CA LEU A 401 -3.26 -28.31 -3.85
C LEU A 401 -3.88 -29.59 -4.40
N VAL A 402 -5.14 -29.56 -4.83
CA VAL A 402 -5.84 -30.71 -5.42
C VAL A 402 -5.15 -31.17 -6.69
N ASN A 403 -4.76 -30.23 -7.57
CA ASN A 403 -4.02 -30.56 -8.79
C ASN A 403 -2.65 -31.18 -8.50
N SER A 404 -1.94 -30.66 -7.50
CA SER A 404 -0.64 -31.20 -7.06
C SER A 404 -0.78 -32.62 -6.50
N LEU A 405 -1.80 -32.89 -5.70
CA LEU A 405 -2.12 -34.24 -5.22
C LEU A 405 -2.43 -35.19 -6.37
N HIS A 406 -3.21 -34.75 -7.36
CA HIS A 406 -3.53 -35.55 -8.53
C HIS A 406 -2.27 -35.92 -9.33
N TYR A 407 -1.35 -34.97 -9.50
CA TYR A 407 -0.08 -35.21 -10.18
C TYR A 407 0.80 -36.22 -9.42
N LEU A 408 0.86 -36.10 -8.09
CA LEU A 408 1.59 -37.05 -7.24
C LEU A 408 1.01 -38.47 -7.33
N GLU A 409 -0.32 -38.61 -7.35
CA GLU A 409 -0.97 -39.92 -7.54
C GLU A 409 -0.64 -40.55 -8.89
N LEU A 410 -0.62 -39.75 -9.96
CA LEU A 410 -0.23 -40.21 -11.30
C LEU A 410 1.23 -40.66 -11.34
N ALA A 411 2.14 -39.86 -10.80
CA ALA A 411 3.57 -40.21 -10.73
C ALA A 411 3.82 -41.48 -9.92
N GLN A 412 3.09 -41.67 -8.80
CA GLN A 412 3.20 -42.89 -7.99
C GLN A 412 2.71 -44.13 -8.75
N ARG A 413 1.62 -44.01 -9.53
CA ARG A 413 1.12 -45.10 -10.38
C ARG A 413 2.11 -45.48 -11.48
N ASP A 414 2.73 -44.49 -12.12
CA ASP A 414 3.73 -44.72 -13.16
C ASP A 414 4.98 -45.43 -12.61
N LEU A 415 5.45 -45.00 -11.44
CA LEU A 415 6.56 -45.68 -10.74
C LEU A 415 6.21 -47.13 -10.39
N ALA A 416 5.01 -47.39 -9.87
CA ALA A 416 4.56 -48.74 -9.55
C ALA A 416 4.41 -49.63 -10.81
N GLN A 417 4.01 -49.06 -11.95
CA GLN A 417 3.99 -49.78 -13.23
C GLN A 417 5.39 -50.08 -13.75
N ALA A 418 6.30 -49.11 -13.67
CA ALA A 418 7.70 -49.29 -14.06
C ALA A 418 8.39 -50.37 -13.21
N GLU A 419 8.16 -50.39 -11.89
CA GLU A 419 8.68 -51.42 -11.00
C GLU A 419 8.12 -52.81 -11.35
N LYS A 420 6.82 -52.92 -11.64
CA LYS A 420 6.22 -54.17 -12.11
C LYS A 420 6.86 -54.64 -13.42
N MET A 421 7.03 -53.76 -14.40
CA MET A 421 7.68 -54.09 -15.68
C MET A 421 9.15 -54.51 -15.49
N ALA A 422 9.88 -53.85 -14.59
CA ALA A 422 11.26 -54.20 -14.25
C ALA A 422 11.32 -55.59 -13.57
N SER A 423 10.41 -55.90 -12.64
CA SER A 423 10.33 -57.22 -11.99
C SER A 423 9.98 -58.33 -12.99
N LEU A 424 9.08 -58.06 -13.94
CA LEU A 424 8.76 -58.97 -15.04
C LEU A 424 9.98 -59.17 -15.95
N GLY A 425 10.71 -58.10 -16.25
CA GLY A 425 11.97 -58.16 -16.99
C GLY A 425 13.02 -59.02 -16.31
N SER A 426 13.21 -58.90 -14.98
CA SER A 426 14.15 -59.74 -14.24
C SER A 426 13.72 -61.21 -14.19
N LEU A 427 12.42 -61.46 -14.08
CA LEU A 427 11.87 -62.82 -14.08
C LEU A 427 12.04 -63.50 -15.44
N VAL A 428 11.76 -62.78 -16.52
CA VAL A 428 11.98 -63.25 -17.90
C VAL A 428 13.46 -63.45 -18.19
N ALA A 429 14.33 -62.56 -17.71
CA ALA A 429 15.78 -62.72 -17.83
C ALA A 429 16.31 -63.93 -17.04
N GLY A 430 15.79 -64.17 -15.83
CA GLY A 430 16.12 -65.36 -15.03
C GLY A 430 15.68 -66.66 -15.69
N VAL A 431 14.46 -66.73 -16.21
CA VAL A 431 13.95 -67.90 -16.96
C VAL A 431 14.72 -68.11 -18.26
N ALA A 432 15.05 -67.03 -18.98
CA ALA A 432 15.87 -67.12 -20.19
C ALA A 432 17.32 -67.55 -19.92
N HIS A 433 17.85 -67.25 -18.72
CA HIS A 433 19.15 -67.72 -18.27
C HIS A 433 19.11 -69.23 -17.96
N GLU A 434 18.12 -69.71 -17.19
CA GLU A 434 17.94 -71.14 -16.90
C GLU A 434 17.68 -71.99 -18.16
N ILE A 435 17.01 -71.46 -19.17
CA ILE A 435 16.74 -72.20 -20.42
C ILE A 435 17.99 -72.28 -21.32
N ASN A 436 18.89 -71.28 -21.28
CA ASN A 436 20.07 -71.21 -22.15
C ASN A 436 21.36 -71.78 -21.52
N THR A 437 21.34 -72.16 -20.24
CA THR A 437 22.43 -72.90 -19.58
C THR A 437 21.84 -74.13 -18.86
N PRO A 438 21.89 -75.33 -19.47
CA PRO A 438 21.39 -76.56 -18.85
C PRO A 438 22.23 -77.03 -17.66
#